data_AF-A0A7W1FWB0-F1
#
_entry.id   AF-A0A7W1FWB0-F1
#
_cell.length_a   1.000
_cell.length_b   1.000
_cell.length_c   1.000
_cell.angle_alpha   90.00
_cell.angle_beta   90.00
_cell.angle_gamma   90.00
#
_symmetry.space_group_name_H-M   'P 1'
#
loop_
_entity.id
_entity.type
_entity.pdbx_description
1 polymer ?
#
loop_
_entity_poly.entity_id
_entity_poly.type
_entity_poly.pdbx_seq_one_letter_code
_entity_poly.pdbx_strand_id
1 'polypeptide(L)'
;MKKTYLKLKSKASLIFAIFFSAFSIIVKAQVLIVPPAPGNLSTVEHLTQSNDYTVEVKKSGDVNYTTCFVYKTDNYATQAKKSENSLSFTNVSFSGTTIDVKITCKFTASNVTIRPLNFGIVGVRNGNVITFTLTKPTKLSIEVNDRKNPLFFFADTPDVPNTSATYYYAPGTVTNIGLLKTINSGESVYIAGGAVVEGSFFLAEGSKNISIKGRGILCMGQWPWTSNDLTFLGDHSMIKGRSTSYMQIEGIILANSTGWQIPIYNGGGNLVYNNQFRNLKLISWNPNSDGIWVNGKNHVVDD
;
A
#
# COMPACT_ATOMS: atom_id res chain seq x y z
N MET A 1 88.38 11.01 -47.18
CA MET A 1 88.46 12.05 -46.14
C MET A 1 87.54 11.66 -44.98
N LYS A 2 88.10 11.45 -43.79
CA LYS A 2 87.36 11.12 -42.55
C LYS A 2 86.53 12.34 -42.11
N LYS A 3 85.24 12.14 -41.79
CA LYS A 3 84.51 12.98 -40.85
C LYS A 3 83.63 12.11 -39.95
N THR A 4 84.09 11.98 -38.72
CA THR A 4 83.36 11.46 -37.55
C THR A 4 82.33 12.51 -37.13
N TYR A 5 81.08 12.12 -36.88
CA TYR A 5 80.16 12.92 -36.06
C TYR A 5 79.44 12.05 -35.02
N LEU A 6 79.41 12.60 -33.81
CA LEU A 6 79.04 12.04 -32.53
C LEU A 6 77.57 11.57 -32.45
N LYS A 7 77.38 10.47 -31.72
CA LYS A 7 76.11 9.99 -31.16
C LYS A 7 75.54 11.00 -30.16
N LEU A 8 74.30 11.46 -30.36
CA LEU A 8 73.40 11.84 -29.27
C LEU A 8 72.41 10.69 -29.05
N LYS A 9 72.47 10.03 -27.88
CA LYS A 9 71.42 9.11 -27.41
C LYS A 9 70.35 9.95 -26.71
N SER A 10 69.18 10.12 -27.33
CA SER A 10 68.00 10.62 -26.63
C SER A 10 67.41 9.48 -25.79
N LYS A 11 67.28 9.68 -24.48
CA LYS A 11 66.47 8.82 -23.61
C LYS A 11 65.02 9.27 -23.74
N ALA A 12 64.21 8.55 -24.50
CA ALA A 12 62.76 8.72 -24.49
C ALA A 12 62.20 8.02 -23.25
N SER A 13 61.84 8.79 -22.23
CA SER A 13 61.06 8.28 -21.10
C SER A 13 59.60 8.15 -21.53
N LEU A 14 59.14 6.91 -21.68
CA LEU A 14 57.75 6.57 -21.98
C LEU A 14 56.93 6.76 -20.69
N ILE A 15 56.15 7.85 -20.60
CA ILE A 15 55.20 8.07 -19.51
C ILE A 15 53.95 7.25 -19.82
N PHE A 16 53.72 6.18 -19.06
CA PHE A 16 52.48 5.40 -19.12
C PHE A 16 51.40 6.14 -18.32
N ALA A 17 50.53 6.88 -19.01
CA ALA A 17 49.38 7.52 -18.37
C ALA A 17 48.33 6.45 -18.05
N ILE A 18 48.24 6.03 -16.78
CA ILE A 18 47.17 5.16 -16.30
C ILE A 18 45.90 6.01 -16.21
N PHE A 19 45.00 5.84 -17.17
CA PHE A 19 43.64 6.37 -17.09
C PHE A 19 42.86 5.58 -16.03
N PHE A 20 42.76 6.11 -14.81
CA PHE A 20 41.78 5.66 -13.84
C PHE A 20 40.39 6.14 -14.28
N SER A 21 39.63 5.28 -14.98
CA SER A 21 38.19 5.51 -15.15
C SER A 21 37.53 5.32 -13.77
N ALA A 22 37.19 6.41 -13.12
CA ALA A 22 36.38 6.37 -11.90
C ALA A 22 34.97 5.89 -12.26
N PHE A 23 34.72 4.57 -12.15
CA PHE A 23 33.37 4.03 -12.11
C PHE A 23 32.73 4.46 -10.78
N SER A 24 31.89 5.48 -10.81
CA SER A 24 31.03 5.82 -9.68
C SER A 24 30.03 4.68 -9.47
N ILE A 25 30.28 3.82 -8.49
CA ILE A 25 29.32 2.81 -8.04
C ILE A 25 28.18 3.57 -7.36
N ILE A 26 27.05 3.74 -8.07
CA ILE A 26 25.82 4.24 -7.46
C ILE A 26 25.25 3.12 -6.60
N VAL A 27 25.52 3.15 -5.29
CA VAL A 27 24.87 2.26 -4.33
C VAL A 27 23.41 2.69 -4.20
N LYS A 28 22.47 1.88 -4.67
CA LYS A 28 21.04 2.09 -4.38
C LYS A 28 20.81 1.87 -2.89
N ALA A 29 20.16 2.82 -2.22
CA ALA A 29 19.78 2.68 -0.82
C ALA A 29 18.87 1.45 -0.65
N GLN A 30 19.22 0.58 0.30
CA GLN A 30 18.38 -0.54 0.71
C GLN A 30 17.42 -0.08 1.80
N VAL A 31 16.13 -0.14 1.54
CA VAL A 31 15.08 0.38 2.43
C VAL A 31 14.12 -0.74 2.78
N LEU A 32 13.81 -0.89 4.07
CA LEU A 32 12.69 -1.67 4.59
C LEU A 32 12.03 -0.82 5.68
N ILE A 33 10.74 -0.51 5.49
CA ILE A 33 9.91 0.31 6.37
C ILE A 33 8.78 -0.58 6.88
N VAL A 34 8.73 -0.74 8.21
CA VAL A 34 7.61 -1.33 8.92
C VAL A 34 6.87 -0.17 9.60
N PRO A 35 5.60 0.11 9.24
CA PRO A 35 4.82 1.12 9.93
C PRO A 35 4.72 0.84 11.44
N PRO A 36 4.65 1.89 12.29
CA PRO A 36 4.36 1.67 13.71
C PRO A 36 2.96 1.08 13.90
N ALA A 37 2.73 0.51 15.09
CA ALA A 37 1.38 0.15 15.50
C ALA A 37 0.46 1.39 15.48
N PRO A 38 -0.83 1.22 15.15
CA PRO A 38 -1.80 2.30 15.28
C PRO A 38 -2.00 2.69 16.75
N GLY A 39 -2.72 3.78 16.95
CA GLY A 39 -3.26 4.16 18.25
C GLY A 39 -4.30 3.14 18.73
N ASN A 40 -5.08 3.53 19.73
CA ASN A 40 -6.09 2.63 20.29
C ASN A 40 -7.18 2.27 19.26
N LEU A 41 -7.23 0.99 18.86
CA LEU A 41 -8.26 0.47 17.95
C LEU A 41 -9.58 0.07 18.66
N SER A 42 -9.68 0.17 19.98
CA SER A 42 -10.89 -0.26 20.71
C SER A 42 -12.14 0.52 20.33
N THR A 43 -11.99 1.68 19.67
CA THR A 43 -13.09 2.51 19.18
C THR A 43 -13.34 2.36 17.69
N VAL A 44 -12.50 1.61 16.97
CA VAL A 44 -12.61 1.41 15.52
C VAL A 44 -13.39 0.14 15.25
N GLU A 45 -14.67 0.27 14.93
CA GLU A 45 -15.53 -0.89 14.68
C GLU A 45 -14.99 -1.75 13.53
N HIS A 46 -15.06 -3.07 13.73
CA HIS A 46 -14.62 -4.08 12.76
C HIS A 46 -13.14 -4.02 12.35
N LEU A 47 -12.29 -3.35 13.12
CA LEU A 47 -10.84 -3.31 12.89
C LEU A 47 -10.08 -3.47 14.21
N THR A 48 -9.35 -4.59 14.34
CA THR A 48 -8.64 -4.94 15.57
C THR A 48 -7.22 -5.40 15.27
N GLN A 49 -6.43 -5.68 16.30
CA GLN A 49 -5.21 -6.45 16.15
C GLN A 49 -5.55 -7.93 15.94
N SER A 50 -4.93 -8.56 14.95
CA SER A 50 -5.10 -9.99 14.69
C SER A 50 -4.56 -10.83 15.84
N ASN A 51 -5.36 -11.80 16.27
CA ASN A 51 -4.97 -12.89 17.15
C ASN A 51 -4.64 -14.18 16.38
N ASP A 52 -4.73 -14.17 15.05
CA ASP A 52 -4.52 -15.36 14.21
C ASP A 52 -3.06 -15.51 13.76
N TYR A 53 -2.36 -14.38 13.57
CA TYR A 53 -1.04 -14.34 12.96
C TYR A 53 -0.09 -13.40 13.69
N THR A 54 1.17 -13.81 13.81
CA THR A 54 2.30 -12.89 14.01
C THR A 54 3.09 -12.82 12.72
N VAL A 55 3.36 -11.61 12.22
CA VAL A 55 4.15 -11.39 10.99
C VAL A 55 5.42 -10.65 11.35
N GLU A 56 6.53 -11.13 10.83
CA GLU A 56 7.86 -10.61 11.06
C GLU A 56 8.60 -10.51 9.73
N VAL A 57 9.34 -9.41 9.53
CA VAL A 57 10.13 -9.18 8.31
C VAL A 57 11.55 -8.78 8.64
N LYS A 58 12.46 -9.02 7.71
CA LYS A 58 13.83 -8.48 7.73
C LYS A 58 14.37 -8.35 6.32
N LYS A 59 15.43 -7.58 6.12
CA LYS A 59 16.19 -7.68 4.88
C LYS A 59 16.90 -9.03 4.84
N SER A 60 16.95 -9.67 3.68
CA SER A 60 17.65 -10.95 3.53
C SER A 60 19.13 -10.76 3.86
N GLY A 61 19.66 -11.60 4.76
CA GLY A 61 21.01 -11.48 5.32
C GLY A 61 21.09 -10.79 6.68
N ASP A 62 20.07 -10.02 7.09
CA ASP A 62 20.01 -9.49 8.45
C ASP A 62 19.74 -10.63 9.45
N VAL A 63 20.16 -10.43 10.71
CA VAL A 63 19.92 -11.41 11.78
C VAL A 63 18.54 -11.23 12.40
N ASN A 64 18.16 -9.99 12.70
CA ASN A 64 17.00 -9.68 13.52
C ASN A 64 15.76 -9.43 12.66
N TYR A 65 14.65 -10.02 13.10
CA TYR A 65 13.33 -9.75 12.56
C TYR A 65 12.68 -8.54 13.24
N THR A 66 11.90 -7.78 12.48
CA THR A 66 11.01 -6.74 12.97
C THR A 66 9.56 -7.22 12.87
N THR A 67 8.86 -7.20 14.00
CA THR A 67 7.42 -7.54 14.04
C THR A 67 6.59 -6.46 13.37
N CYS A 68 5.67 -6.88 12.50
CA CYS A 68 4.69 -6.01 11.86
C CYS A 68 3.40 -5.99 12.69
N PHE A 69 2.72 -4.85 12.74
CA PHE A 69 1.34 -4.83 13.23
C PHE A 69 0.42 -5.53 12.23
N VAL A 70 -0.38 -6.48 12.70
CA VAL A 70 -1.33 -7.22 11.87
C VAL A 70 -2.74 -6.78 12.25
N TYR A 71 -3.42 -6.10 11.34
CA TYR A 71 -4.81 -5.74 11.47
C TYR A 71 -5.70 -6.95 11.21
N LYS A 72 -6.92 -6.95 11.74
CA LYS A 72 -7.96 -7.94 11.48
C LYS A 72 -9.31 -7.25 11.36
N THR A 73 -10.02 -7.58 10.30
CA THR A 73 -11.44 -7.28 10.15
C THR A 73 -12.26 -8.56 10.19
N ASP A 74 -13.35 -8.55 10.95
CA ASP A 74 -14.33 -9.63 11.03
C ASP A 74 -15.32 -9.57 9.87
N ASN A 75 -15.89 -10.70 9.48
CA ASN A 75 -17.00 -10.71 8.53
C ASN A 75 -18.32 -10.34 9.22
N TYR A 76 -18.56 -9.04 9.32
CA TYR A 76 -19.74 -8.44 9.96
C TYR A 76 -20.93 -8.23 9.01
N ALA A 77 -20.80 -8.60 7.72
CA ALA A 77 -21.87 -8.40 6.76
C ALA A 77 -23.16 -9.12 7.16
N THR A 78 -24.26 -8.39 7.17
CA THR A 78 -25.60 -8.90 7.49
C THR A 78 -26.31 -9.49 6.27
N GLN A 79 -25.84 -9.17 5.07
CA GLN A 79 -26.34 -9.68 3.79
C GLN A 79 -25.19 -10.10 2.88
N ALA A 80 -25.47 -11.00 1.93
CA ALA A 80 -24.49 -11.52 0.96
C ALA A 80 -23.16 -12.00 1.61
N LYS A 81 -23.28 -12.58 2.81
CA LYS A 81 -22.13 -12.91 3.66
C LYS A 81 -21.16 -13.85 2.95
N LYS A 82 -19.89 -13.44 2.92
CA LYS A 82 -18.80 -14.25 2.35
C LYS A 82 -18.50 -15.47 3.22
N SER A 83 -17.82 -16.45 2.64
CA SER A 83 -17.55 -17.73 3.29
C SER A 83 -16.47 -17.65 4.36
N GLU A 84 -15.61 -16.64 4.27
CA GLU A 84 -14.53 -16.29 5.17
C GLU A 84 -15.10 -15.71 6.47
N ASN A 85 -14.47 -16.02 7.60
CA ASN A 85 -14.90 -15.54 8.91
C ASN A 85 -14.28 -14.17 9.24
N SER A 86 -13.08 -13.92 8.73
CA SER A 86 -12.33 -12.69 8.95
C SER A 86 -11.25 -12.55 7.87
N LEU A 87 -10.56 -11.41 7.88
CA LEU A 87 -9.37 -11.17 7.08
C LEU A 87 -8.34 -10.46 7.96
N SER A 88 -7.16 -11.04 8.08
CA SER A 88 -6.00 -10.35 8.64
C SER A 88 -5.21 -9.66 7.53
N PHE A 89 -4.55 -8.54 7.83
CA PHE A 89 -3.66 -7.91 6.88
C PHE A 89 -2.54 -7.12 7.56
N THR A 90 -1.44 -6.93 6.85
CA THR A 90 -0.34 -6.07 7.27
C THR A 90 0.30 -5.41 6.06
N ASN A 91 0.98 -4.29 6.25
CA ASN A 91 1.67 -3.59 5.19
C ASN A 91 3.09 -3.19 5.58
N VAL A 92 4.00 -3.30 4.62
CA VAL A 92 5.41 -2.87 4.72
C VAL A 92 5.80 -2.17 3.42
N SER A 93 6.90 -1.44 3.41
CA SER A 93 7.46 -0.90 2.17
C SER A 93 8.94 -1.21 2.05
N PHE A 94 9.41 -1.58 0.86
CA PHE A 94 10.84 -1.85 0.67
C PHE A 94 11.32 -1.56 -0.75
N SER A 95 12.60 -1.22 -0.87
CA SER A 95 13.24 -0.98 -2.17
C SER A 95 14.74 -1.28 -2.11
N GLY A 96 15.32 -1.65 -3.25
CA GLY A 96 16.76 -1.91 -3.37
C GLY A 96 17.26 -3.12 -2.58
N THR A 97 16.36 -3.94 -2.03
CA THR A 97 16.69 -5.09 -1.18
C THR A 97 15.71 -6.24 -1.40
N THR A 98 16.09 -7.42 -0.92
CA THR A 98 15.22 -8.59 -0.79
C THR A 98 14.79 -8.69 0.66
N ILE A 99 13.56 -9.08 0.94
CA ILE A 99 13.08 -9.28 2.31
C ILE A 99 12.69 -10.73 2.57
N ASP A 100 12.99 -11.21 3.78
CA ASP A 100 12.49 -12.48 4.29
C ASP A 100 11.25 -12.21 5.15
N VAL A 101 10.18 -12.94 4.87
CA VAL A 101 8.91 -12.86 5.59
C VAL A 101 8.73 -14.14 6.39
N LYS A 102 8.41 -13.98 7.68
CA LYS A 102 8.12 -15.07 8.61
C LYS A 102 6.74 -14.83 9.21
N ILE A 103 5.87 -15.81 9.05
CA ILE A 103 4.49 -15.79 9.56
C ILE A 103 4.35 -16.93 10.56
N THR A 104 3.96 -16.62 11.79
CA THR A 104 3.61 -17.62 12.80
C THR A 104 2.10 -17.65 12.97
N CYS A 105 1.47 -18.77 12.62
CA CYS A 105 0.04 -18.99 12.83
C CYS A 105 -0.21 -19.34 14.30
N LYS A 106 -1.26 -18.75 14.90
CA LYS A 106 -1.73 -19.06 16.27
C LYS A 106 -2.74 -20.21 16.31
N PHE A 107 -2.85 -20.93 15.19
CA PHE A 107 -3.64 -22.13 14.98
C PHE A 107 -2.81 -23.14 14.18
N THR A 108 -3.27 -24.39 14.11
CA THR A 108 -2.58 -25.44 13.35
C THR A 108 -2.57 -25.13 11.86
N ALA A 109 -1.39 -24.93 11.28
CA ALA A 109 -1.22 -24.79 9.85
C ALA A 109 -0.88 -26.15 9.22
N SER A 110 -1.78 -26.67 8.38
CA SER A 110 -1.62 -27.94 7.67
C SER A 110 -1.15 -27.73 6.23
N ASN A 111 -1.63 -26.67 5.58
CA ASN A 111 -1.23 -26.27 4.23
C ASN A 111 -1.16 -24.74 4.11
N VAL A 112 -0.42 -24.26 3.11
CA VAL A 112 -0.38 -22.84 2.73
C VAL A 112 -0.37 -22.70 1.22
N THR A 113 -1.15 -21.74 0.71
CA THR A 113 -1.08 -21.27 -0.67
C THR A 113 -0.82 -19.76 -0.65
N ILE A 114 0.13 -19.28 -1.46
CA ILE A 114 0.42 -17.85 -1.62
C ILE A 114 -0.06 -17.42 -3.00
N ARG A 115 -0.94 -16.41 -3.04
CA ARG A 115 -1.54 -15.87 -4.27
C ARG A 115 -1.08 -14.44 -4.53
N PRO A 116 -1.00 -14.02 -5.81
CA PRO A 116 -1.41 -14.77 -7.00
C PRO A 116 -0.39 -15.84 -7.43
N LEU A 117 -0.90 -16.99 -7.92
CA LEU A 117 -0.08 -18.18 -8.18
C LEU A 117 0.99 -17.96 -9.25
N ASN A 118 0.74 -17.05 -10.21
CA ASN A 118 1.65 -16.74 -11.31
C ASN A 118 2.93 -16.01 -10.85
N PHE A 119 3.00 -15.53 -9.61
CA PHE A 119 4.24 -14.96 -9.06
C PHE A 119 5.25 -16.03 -8.65
N GLY A 120 4.86 -17.30 -8.59
CA GLY A 120 5.77 -18.41 -8.27
C GLY A 120 6.33 -18.36 -6.85
N ILE A 121 5.71 -17.60 -5.94
CA ILE A 121 6.13 -17.49 -4.54
C ILE A 121 5.63 -18.73 -3.80
N VAL A 122 6.57 -19.58 -3.36
CA VAL A 122 6.28 -20.79 -2.61
C VAL A 122 6.60 -20.57 -1.14
N GLY A 123 5.60 -20.71 -0.28
CA GLY A 123 5.77 -20.67 1.18
C GLY A 123 6.34 -21.98 1.71
N VAL A 124 7.43 -21.91 2.46
CA VAL A 124 8.01 -23.05 3.19
C VAL A 124 7.38 -23.12 4.58
N ARG A 125 6.66 -24.20 4.86
CA ARG A 125 6.01 -24.44 6.15
C ARG A 125 6.87 -25.35 7.04
N ASN A 126 7.09 -24.94 8.29
CA ASN A 126 7.63 -25.78 9.37
C ASN A 126 6.71 -25.65 10.60
N GLY A 127 5.89 -26.67 10.83
CA GLY A 127 4.82 -26.60 11.84
C GLY A 127 3.83 -25.47 11.51
N ASN A 128 3.68 -24.53 12.45
CA ASN A 128 2.83 -23.35 12.32
C ASN A 128 3.55 -22.11 11.76
N VAL A 129 4.83 -22.25 11.40
CA VAL A 129 5.62 -21.16 10.83
C VAL A 129 5.67 -21.33 9.32
N ILE A 130 5.39 -20.24 8.60
CA ILE A 130 5.48 -20.14 7.15
C ILE A 130 6.54 -19.09 6.83
N THR A 131 7.45 -19.39 5.90
CA THR A 131 8.49 -18.46 5.44
C THR A 131 8.53 -18.37 3.93
N PHE A 132 8.86 -17.18 3.42
CA PHE A 132 9.14 -16.95 2.00
C PHE A 132 9.92 -15.65 1.85
N THR A 133 10.41 -15.39 0.64
CA THR A 133 11.26 -14.25 0.34
C THR A 133 10.65 -13.42 -0.79
N LEU A 134 10.75 -12.10 -0.72
CA LEU A 134 10.30 -11.18 -1.76
C LEU A 134 11.46 -10.33 -2.29
N THR A 135 11.64 -10.34 -3.61
CA THR A 135 12.67 -9.55 -4.30
C THR A 135 12.15 -8.20 -4.79
N LYS A 136 10.83 -7.99 -4.77
CA LYS A 136 10.17 -6.73 -5.11
C LYS A 136 8.87 -6.56 -4.33
N PRO A 137 8.44 -5.31 -4.06
CA PRO A 137 7.11 -5.01 -3.55
C PRO A 137 6.02 -5.75 -4.31
N THR A 138 5.15 -6.44 -3.58
CA THR A 138 4.11 -7.32 -4.10
C THR A 138 2.97 -7.43 -3.09
N LYS A 139 1.72 -7.45 -3.57
CA LYS A 139 0.53 -7.72 -2.74
C LYS A 139 0.19 -9.20 -2.81
N LEU A 140 0.06 -9.84 -1.65
CA LEU A 140 -0.14 -11.28 -1.56
C LEU A 140 -1.33 -11.62 -0.68
N SER A 141 -2.03 -12.69 -1.06
CA SER A 141 -2.94 -13.41 -0.17
C SER A 141 -2.25 -14.69 0.31
N ILE A 142 -2.13 -14.82 1.63
CA ILE A 142 -1.60 -16.00 2.31
C ILE A 142 -2.79 -16.79 2.82
N GLU A 143 -3.07 -17.90 2.15
CA GLU A 143 -4.22 -18.76 2.38
C GLU A 143 -3.76 -20.00 3.14
N VAL A 144 -4.04 -20.06 4.44
CA VAL A 144 -3.69 -21.20 5.29
C VAL A 144 -4.93 -22.10 5.45
N ASN A 145 -4.75 -23.41 5.29
CA ASN A 145 -5.79 -24.44 5.39
C ASN A 145 -6.94 -24.31 4.37
N ASP A 146 -8.00 -23.59 4.73
CA ASP A 146 -9.31 -23.56 4.07
C ASP A 146 -9.78 -22.13 3.72
N ARG A 147 -8.84 -21.16 3.74
CA ARG A 147 -9.05 -19.74 3.43
C ARG A 147 -10.03 -19.01 4.34
N LYS A 148 -10.49 -19.62 5.44
CA LYS A 148 -11.51 -18.98 6.29
C LYS A 148 -11.03 -17.72 6.98
N ASN A 149 -9.73 -17.59 7.23
CA ASN A 149 -9.12 -16.40 7.85
C ASN A 149 -7.83 -16.06 7.12
N PRO A 150 -7.86 -15.58 5.85
CA PRO A 150 -6.64 -15.33 5.10
C PRO A 150 -5.84 -14.18 5.74
N LEU A 151 -4.55 -14.13 5.42
CA LEU A 151 -3.68 -13.00 5.72
C LEU A 151 -3.29 -12.31 4.41
N PHE A 152 -3.62 -11.03 4.25
CA PHE A 152 -3.10 -10.22 3.15
C PHE A 152 -1.80 -9.53 3.57
N PHE A 153 -0.74 -9.74 2.78
CA PHE A 153 0.55 -9.11 2.99
C PHE A 153 0.79 -8.09 1.88
N PHE A 154 0.75 -6.80 2.23
CA PHE A 154 0.90 -5.70 1.29
C PHE A 154 2.33 -5.15 1.36
N ALA A 155 3.19 -5.56 0.44
CA ALA A 155 4.50 -4.96 0.32
C ALA A 155 4.49 -3.90 -0.78
N ASP A 156 4.78 -2.66 -0.40
CA ASP A 156 4.73 -1.48 -1.25
C ASP A 156 6.12 -0.95 -1.62
N THR A 157 6.20 -0.19 -2.71
CA THR A 157 7.36 0.72 -2.88
C THR A 157 7.25 1.83 -1.83
N PRO A 158 8.35 2.24 -1.17
CA PRO A 158 8.34 3.39 -0.27
C PRO A 158 7.77 4.65 -0.94
N ASP A 159 6.87 5.35 -0.27
CA ASP A 159 6.47 6.70 -0.68
C ASP A 159 7.40 7.78 -0.11
N VAL A 160 7.18 9.01 -0.56
CA VAL A 160 7.74 10.22 0.03
C VAL A 160 6.66 10.83 0.92
N PRO A 161 6.82 10.84 2.26
CA PRO A 161 5.82 11.40 3.13
C PRO A 161 5.56 12.89 2.87
N ASN A 162 4.28 13.27 2.77
CA ASN A 162 3.86 14.67 2.68
C ASN A 162 3.32 15.15 4.03
N THR A 163 4.23 15.53 4.94
CA THR A 163 3.88 16.07 6.25
C THR A 163 3.26 17.46 6.19
N SER A 164 3.38 18.15 5.05
CA SER A 164 2.76 19.44 4.74
C SER A 164 1.40 19.32 4.04
N ALA A 165 0.81 18.12 3.97
CA ALA A 165 -0.50 17.94 3.38
C ALA A 165 -1.57 18.79 4.10
N THR A 166 -2.59 19.27 3.37
CA THR A 166 -3.71 20.03 3.95
C THR A 166 -4.33 19.29 5.12
N TYR A 167 -4.47 17.97 4.97
CA TYR A 167 -4.89 17.04 6.01
C TYR A 167 -3.82 15.96 6.18
N TYR A 168 -3.01 16.09 7.22
CA TYR A 168 -1.96 15.13 7.56
C TYR A 168 -2.37 14.30 8.78
N TYR A 169 -2.41 12.98 8.61
CA TYR A 169 -2.65 12.02 9.69
C TYR A 169 -1.34 11.28 9.97
N ALA A 170 -0.78 11.53 11.15
CA ALA A 170 0.56 11.12 11.53
C ALA A 170 0.66 9.60 11.82
N PRO A 171 1.86 8.99 11.72
CA PRO A 171 2.05 7.58 12.05
C PRO A 171 1.52 7.24 13.44
N GLY A 172 0.82 6.12 13.57
CA GLY A 172 0.34 5.61 14.86
C GLY A 172 -0.87 6.35 15.44
N THR A 173 -1.56 7.21 14.68
CA THR A 173 -2.77 7.89 15.16
C THR A 173 -4.04 7.15 14.77
N VAL A 174 -5.08 7.26 15.61
CA VAL A 174 -6.47 6.95 15.23
C VAL A 174 -7.24 8.26 15.25
N THR A 175 -7.95 8.59 14.17
CA THR A 175 -8.66 9.87 14.04
C THR A 175 -10.01 9.68 13.39
N ASN A 176 -11.07 10.17 14.03
CA ASN A 176 -12.41 10.16 13.45
C ASN A 176 -12.72 11.53 12.82
N ILE A 177 -13.09 11.51 11.53
CA ILE A 177 -13.37 12.71 10.74
C ILE A 177 -14.85 12.84 10.36
N GLY A 178 -15.67 11.86 10.73
CA GLY A 178 -17.06 11.74 10.28
C GLY A 178 -17.18 11.39 8.79
N LEU A 179 -18.42 11.37 8.30
CA LEU A 179 -18.70 11.17 6.89
C LEU A 179 -18.55 12.47 6.10
N LEU A 180 -18.15 12.33 4.83
CA LEU A 180 -18.16 13.37 3.82
C LEU A 180 -17.33 14.60 4.20
N LYS A 181 -16.15 14.38 4.80
CA LYS A 181 -15.17 15.45 4.99
C LYS A 181 -14.82 16.06 3.63
N THR A 182 -15.20 17.32 3.43
CA THR A 182 -14.98 18.02 2.16
C THR A 182 -13.50 18.23 1.87
N ILE A 183 -13.08 17.85 0.67
CA ILE A 183 -11.76 18.09 0.09
C ILE A 183 -11.92 18.98 -1.14
N ASN A 184 -11.31 20.16 -1.12
CA ASN A 184 -11.40 21.17 -2.17
C ASN A 184 -10.29 21.01 -3.23
N SER A 185 -10.41 21.74 -4.33
CA SER A 185 -9.37 21.78 -5.36
C SER A 185 -8.01 22.18 -4.79
N GLY A 186 -6.96 21.46 -5.19
CA GLY A 186 -5.59 21.70 -4.73
C GLY A 186 -5.28 21.22 -3.32
N GLU A 187 -6.27 20.74 -2.56
CA GLU A 187 -6.02 20.19 -1.23
C GLU A 187 -5.40 18.79 -1.31
N SER A 188 -4.66 18.45 -0.26
CA SER A 188 -4.01 17.16 -0.14
C SER A 188 -4.33 16.48 1.19
N VAL A 189 -4.52 15.18 1.13
CA VAL A 189 -4.67 14.27 2.25
C VAL A 189 -3.47 13.33 2.25
N TYR A 190 -2.80 13.19 3.39
CA TYR A 190 -1.75 12.20 3.59
C TYR A 190 -2.03 11.36 4.85
N ILE A 191 -2.26 10.06 4.66
CA ILE A 191 -2.50 9.09 5.73
C ILE A 191 -1.24 8.25 5.91
N ALA A 192 -0.43 8.57 6.91
CA ALA A 192 0.84 7.89 7.13
C ALA A 192 0.67 6.40 7.48
N GLY A 193 1.70 5.59 7.22
CA GLY A 193 1.71 4.20 7.68
C GLY A 193 1.48 4.11 9.20
N GLY A 194 0.59 3.20 9.62
CA GLY A 194 0.18 3.06 11.01
C GLY A 194 -0.90 4.06 11.45
N ALA A 195 -1.29 5.02 10.62
CA ALA A 195 -2.45 5.87 10.88
C ALA A 195 -3.75 5.19 10.44
N VAL A 196 -4.81 5.34 11.23
CA VAL A 196 -6.18 4.94 10.91
C VAL A 196 -7.08 6.16 10.98
N VAL A 197 -7.82 6.41 9.90
CA VAL A 197 -8.79 7.48 9.79
C VAL A 197 -10.18 6.87 9.65
N GLU A 198 -11.07 7.15 10.60
CA GLU A 198 -12.47 6.73 10.54
C GLU A 198 -13.29 7.83 9.86
N GLY A 199 -13.91 7.50 8.72
CA GLY A 199 -14.74 8.46 8.00
C GLY A 199 -14.73 8.27 6.50
N SER A 200 -15.19 9.31 5.80
CA SER A 200 -15.15 9.37 4.35
C SER A 200 -14.82 10.76 3.82
N PHE A 201 -14.34 10.81 2.58
CA PHE A 201 -14.01 12.05 1.89
C PHE A 201 -15.04 12.39 0.82
N PHE A 202 -15.45 13.64 0.80
CA PHE A 202 -16.26 14.22 -0.27
C PHE A 202 -15.41 15.21 -1.06
N LEU A 203 -15.10 14.87 -2.31
CA LEU A 203 -14.39 15.74 -3.23
C LEU A 203 -15.39 16.76 -3.76
N ALA A 204 -15.14 18.04 -3.48
CA ALA A 204 -16.03 19.12 -3.88
C ALA A 204 -16.35 19.05 -5.38
N GLU A 205 -17.57 19.43 -5.77
CA GLU A 205 -18.00 19.32 -7.16
C GLU A 205 -17.10 20.14 -8.09
N GLY A 206 -16.69 19.55 -9.21
CA GLY A 206 -15.80 20.19 -10.17
C GLY A 206 -14.35 20.33 -9.69
N SER A 207 -13.99 19.66 -8.59
CA SER A 207 -12.66 19.77 -7.99
C SER A 207 -11.54 19.31 -8.91
N LYS A 208 -10.38 19.96 -8.77
CA LYS A 208 -9.17 19.63 -9.54
C LYS A 208 -7.94 19.53 -8.66
N ASN A 209 -6.97 18.74 -9.10
CA ASN A 209 -5.63 18.63 -8.48
C ASN A 209 -5.68 18.20 -7.00
N ILE A 210 -6.55 17.26 -6.66
CA ILE A 210 -6.61 16.66 -5.32
C ILE A 210 -5.59 15.52 -5.23
N SER A 211 -4.91 15.40 -4.08
CA SER A 211 -4.01 14.29 -3.79
C SER A 211 -4.40 13.60 -2.50
N ILE A 212 -4.72 12.31 -2.53
CA ILE A 212 -4.98 11.47 -1.35
C ILE A 212 -3.96 10.32 -1.35
N LYS A 213 -2.96 10.38 -0.47
CA LYS A 213 -1.83 9.45 -0.50
C LYS A 213 -1.47 8.89 0.86
N GLY A 214 -0.62 7.88 0.86
CA GLY A 214 0.08 7.39 2.04
C GLY A 214 0.09 5.86 2.11
N ARG A 215 0.30 5.33 3.32
CA ARG A 215 0.35 3.89 3.61
C ARG A 215 -0.51 3.50 4.81
N GLY A 216 -1.39 4.41 5.26
CA GLY A 216 -2.34 4.16 6.33
C GLY A 216 -3.72 3.74 5.81
N ILE A 217 -4.70 3.75 6.72
CA ILE A 217 -6.03 3.16 6.51
C ILE A 217 -7.09 4.27 6.59
N LEU A 218 -8.00 4.30 5.61
CA LEU A 218 -9.32 4.93 5.73
C LEU A 218 -10.34 3.83 6.02
N CYS A 219 -11.10 3.95 7.10
CA CYS A 219 -12.01 2.92 7.61
C CYS A 219 -13.43 3.47 7.79
N MET A 220 -14.45 2.68 7.46
CA MET A 220 -15.86 3.04 7.66
C MET A 220 -16.64 2.07 8.56
N GLY A 221 -15.95 1.26 9.36
CA GLY A 221 -16.60 0.25 10.21
C GLY A 221 -17.65 0.81 11.17
N GLN A 222 -17.50 2.05 11.63
CA GLN A 222 -18.46 2.72 12.52
C GLN A 222 -19.87 2.89 11.91
N TRP A 223 -19.99 2.94 10.57
CA TRP A 223 -21.27 3.16 9.91
C TRP A 223 -21.80 1.84 9.33
N PRO A 224 -22.89 1.28 9.89
CA PRO A 224 -23.42 0.01 9.43
C PRO A 224 -24.11 0.16 8.07
N TRP A 225 -24.00 -0.86 7.23
CA TRP A 225 -24.80 -0.95 6.01
C TRP A 225 -26.24 -1.34 6.38
N THR A 226 -27.22 -0.55 5.94
CA THR A 226 -28.64 -0.75 6.31
C THR A 226 -29.60 -0.68 5.13
N SER A 227 -29.14 -0.26 3.95
CA SER A 227 -30.02 -0.05 2.80
C SER A 227 -29.31 -0.20 1.46
N ASN A 228 -30.07 -0.61 0.44
CA ASN A 228 -29.67 -0.57 -0.98
C ASN A 228 -30.06 0.75 -1.67
N ASP A 229 -30.68 1.69 -0.93
CA ASP A 229 -31.08 2.98 -1.47
C ASP A 229 -29.87 3.76 -2.01
N LEU A 230 -30.00 4.32 -3.21
CA LEU A 230 -28.88 5.00 -3.88
C LEU A 230 -28.42 6.25 -3.12
N THR A 231 -29.31 6.92 -2.39
CA THR A 231 -28.96 8.06 -1.53
C THR A 231 -28.14 7.58 -0.35
N PHE A 232 -28.59 6.50 0.31
CA PHE A 232 -27.84 5.89 1.41
C PHE A 232 -26.43 5.47 0.96
N LEU A 233 -26.32 4.72 -0.14
CA LEU A 233 -25.03 4.27 -0.68
C LEU A 233 -24.14 5.45 -1.10
N GLY A 234 -24.74 6.48 -1.68
CA GLY A 234 -24.06 7.71 -2.03
C GLY A 234 -23.54 8.48 -0.83
N ASP A 235 -24.27 8.58 0.27
CA ASP A 235 -23.85 9.34 1.45
C ASP A 235 -22.89 8.56 2.35
N HIS A 236 -22.79 7.25 2.14
CA HIS A 236 -21.89 6.34 2.85
C HIS A 236 -20.78 5.78 1.95
N SER A 237 -20.41 6.53 0.90
CA SER A 237 -19.27 6.19 0.05
C SER A 237 -17.94 6.60 0.69
N MET A 238 -16.85 5.83 0.51
CA MET A 238 -15.56 6.14 1.17
C MET A 238 -14.87 7.38 0.58
N ILE A 239 -14.79 7.47 -0.74
CA ILE A 239 -14.23 8.63 -1.45
C ILE A 239 -15.18 8.97 -2.60
N LYS A 240 -16.06 9.94 -2.36
CA LYS A 240 -17.09 10.39 -3.31
C LYS A 240 -16.68 11.68 -3.99
N GLY A 241 -16.88 11.79 -5.28
CA GLY A 241 -16.70 13.06 -6.00
C GLY A 241 -17.64 13.19 -7.18
N ARG A 242 -17.83 14.41 -7.68
CA ARG A 242 -18.55 14.69 -8.92
C ARG A 242 -17.74 15.65 -9.78
N SER A 243 -17.58 15.33 -11.07
CA SER A 243 -16.84 16.16 -12.04
C SER A 243 -15.39 16.45 -11.61
N THR A 244 -14.77 15.52 -10.89
CA THR A 244 -13.41 15.65 -10.37
C THR A 244 -12.37 15.25 -11.42
N SER A 245 -11.32 16.06 -11.60
CA SER A 245 -10.25 15.80 -12.57
C SER A 245 -8.85 16.03 -11.98
N TYR A 246 -7.83 15.40 -12.56
CA TYR A 246 -6.43 15.48 -12.08
C TYR A 246 -6.26 15.04 -10.61
N MET A 247 -7.13 14.15 -10.13
CA MET A 247 -7.01 13.55 -8.81
C MET A 247 -5.94 12.46 -8.82
N GLN A 248 -5.19 12.35 -7.72
CA GLN A 248 -4.30 11.22 -7.44
C GLN A 248 -4.74 10.55 -6.14
N ILE A 249 -5.07 9.25 -6.20
CA ILE A 249 -5.24 8.41 -5.02
C ILE A 249 -4.15 7.33 -5.06
N GLU A 250 -3.32 7.25 -4.02
CA GLU A 250 -2.16 6.37 -4.03
C GLU A 250 -1.88 5.70 -2.68
N GLY A 251 -1.72 4.38 -2.68
CA GLY A 251 -1.07 3.63 -1.61
C GLY A 251 -1.91 3.30 -0.36
N ILE A 252 -2.97 4.07 -0.11
CA ILE A 252 -3.85 3.89 1.07
C ILE A 252 -4.61 2.56 1.03
N ILE A 253 -5.01 2.09 2.21
CA ILE A 253 -5.91 0.96 2.40
C ILE A 253 -7.31 1.50 2.70
N LEU A 254 -8.30 1.03 1.95
CA LEU A 254 -9.73 1.28 2.17
C LEU A 254 -10.32 0.06 2.86
N ALA A 255 -10.71 0.22 4.13
CA ALA A 255 -11.23 -0.87 4.96
C ALA A 255 -12.70 -0.64 5.33
N ASN A 256 -13.46 -1.74 5.40
CA ASN A 256 -14.80 -1.80 5.98
C ASN A 256 -15.77 -0.76 5.41
N SER A 257 -15.85 -0.66 4.08
CA SER A 257 -16.76 0.29 3.44
C SER A 257 -18.21 0.01 3.81
N THR A 258 -18.97 1.06 4.07
CA THR A 258 -20.41 0.98 4.28
C THR A 258 -21.12 0.87 2.94
N GLY A 259 -20.83 1.78 1.99
CA GLY A 259 -21.30 1.73 0.62
C GLY A 259 -20.16 1.61 -0.39
N TRP A 260 -20.30 2.28 -1.53
CA TRP A 260 -19.31 2.29 -2.61
C TRP A 260 -17.96 2.87 -2.16
N GLN A 261 -16.86 2.32 -2.64
CA GLN A 261 -15.55 2.75 -2.19
C GLN A 261 -15.09 4.03 -2.90
N ILE A 262 -15.06 4.06 -4.23
CA ILE A 262 -14.57 5.23 -4.96
C ILE A 262 -15.51 5.62 -6.13
N PRO A 263 -16.74 6.09 -5.85
CA PRO A 263 -17.63 6.61 -6.88
C PRO A 263 -17.26 8.05 -7.26
N ILE A 264 -16.65 8.21 -8.44
CA ILE A 264 -16.45 9.51 -9.08
C ILE A 264 -17.51 9.69 -10.16
N TYR A 265 -18.54 10.49 -9.86
CA TYR A 265 -19.66 10.74 -10.75
C TYR A 265 -19.27 11.69 -11.88
N ASN A 266 -19.74 11.39 -13.09
CA ASN A 266 -19.74 12.37 -14.18
C ASN A 266 -20.95 13.29 -14.02
N GLY A 267 -20.74 14.58 -13.77
CA GLY A 267 -21.81 15.59 -13.70
C GLY A 267 -22.42 15.96 -15.06
N GLY A 268 -22.00 15.28 -16.13
CA GLY A 268 -22.43 15.53 -17.51
C GLY A 268 -21.26 15.93 -18.41
N GLY A 269 -21.31 15.54 -19.69
CA GLY A 269 -20.26 15.83 -20.65
C GLY A 269 -18.92 15.14 -20.34
N ASN A 270 -17.81 15.86 -20.54
CA ASN A 270 -16.43 15.36 -20.40
C ASN A 270 -15.71 15.97 -19.18
N LEU A 271 -16.38 16.03 -18.03
CA LEU A 271 -15.90 16.75 -16.84
C LEU A 271 -15.05 15.91 -15.87
N VAL A 272 -14.97 14.60 -16.09
CA VAL A 272 -14.13 13.68 -15.31
C VAL A 272 -13.01 13.18 -16.22
N TYR A 273 -11.76 13.55 -15.93
CA TYR A 273 -10.62 13.15 -16.74
C TYR A 273 -9.29 13.18 -15.99
N ASN A 274 -8.31 12.42 -16.48
CA ASN A 274 -6.92 12.43 -15.99
C ASN A 274 -6.77 12.08 -14.49
N ASN A 275 -7.70 11.31 -13.91
CA ASN A 275 -7.55 10.80 -12.54
C ASN A 275 -6.66 9.55 -12.50
N GLN A 276 -5.87 9.42 -11.43
CA GLN A 276 -4.94 8.31 -11.23
C GLN A 276 -5.27 7.57 -9.93
N PHE A 277 -5.34 6.26 -10.02
CA PHE A 277 -5.58 5.33 -8.92
C PHE A 277 -4.45 4.32 -8.90
N ARG A 278 -3.61 4.37 -7.86
CA ARG A 278 -2.36 3.61 -7.84
C ARG A 278 -2.16 2.90 -6.52
N ASN A 279 -1.70 1.65 -6.57
CA ASN A 279 -1.26 0.93 -5.38
C ASN A 279 -2.32 0.86 -4.24
N LEU A 280 -3.60 0.75 -4.59
CA LEU A 280 -4.72 0.77 -3.64
C LEU A 280 -5.04 -0.63 -3.13
N LYS A 281 -5.52 -0.72 -1.89
CA LYS A 281 -5.99 -1.97 -1.29
C LYS A 281 -7.42 -1.75 -0.81
N LEU A 282 -8.34 -2.56 -1.29
CA LEU A 282 -9.77 -2.41 -1.05
C LEU A 282 -10.25 -3.66 -0.31
N ILE A 283 -10.65 -3.50 0.96
CA ILE A 283 -11.05 -4.58 1.87
C ILE A 283 -12.44 -4.24 2.42
N SER A 284 -13.47 -5.02 2.10
CA SER A 284 -14.83 -4.76 2.59
C SER A 284 -15.69 -6.03 2.58
N TRP A 285 -16.69 -6.05 3.46
CA TRP A 285 -17.59 -7.20 3.65
C TRP A 285 -19.01 -6.93 3.20
N ASN A 286 -19.46 -5.68 3.35
CA ASN A 286 -20.83 -5.28 3.04
C ASN A 286 -21.16 -5.45 1.55
N PRO A 287 -22.45 -5.65 1.22
CA PRO A 287 -22.95 -5.44 -0.14
C PRO A 287 -22.62 -4.04 -0.64
N ASN A 288 -22.64 -3.85 -1.97
CA ASN A 288 -22.42 -2.56 -2.62
C ASN A 288 -21.09 -1.87 -2.26
N SER A 289 -20.10 -2.65 -1.81
CA SER A 289 -18.71 -2.22 -1.63
C SER A 289 -17.96 -2.17 -2.97
N ASP A 290 -18.59 -1.61 -3.99
CA ASP A 290 -18.05 -1.51 -5.33
C ASP A 290 -16.73 -0.71 -5.29
N GLY A 291 -15.75 -1.14 -6.10
CA GLY A 291 -14.42 -0.55 -6.11
C GLY A 291 -14.35 0.82 -6.81
N ILE A 292 -13.47 0.92 -7.80
CA ILE A 292 -13.19 2.18 -8.51
C ILE A 292 -14.20 2.39 -9.64
N TRP A 293 -14.90 3.52 -9.63
CA TRP A 293 -15.74 3.91 -10.77
C TRP A 293 -14.92 4.69 -11.80
N VAL A 294 -14.59 4.03 -12.89
CA VAL A 294 -13.81 4.61 -14.00
C VAL A 294 -14.76 5.27 -15.01
N ASN A 295 -15.32 6.42 -14.63
CA ASN A 295 -16.13 7.27 -15.52
C ASN A 295 -15.27 8.36 -16.14
N GLY A 296 -15.53 8.74 -17.40
CA GLY A 296 -14.80 9.83 -18.05
C GLY A 296 -13.68 9.34 -18.97
N LYS A 297 -12.56 10.08 -19.06
CA LYS A 297 -11.48 9.78 -20.02
C LYS A 297 -10.08 9.91 -19.44
N ASN A 298 -9.14 9.16 -20.02
CA ASN A 298 -7.70 9.22 -19.72
C ASN A 298 -7.36 8.93 -18.24
N HIS A 299 -8.12 8.03 -17.61
CA HIS A 299 -7.80 7.55 -16.27
C HIS A 299 -6.66 6.55 -16.32
N VAL A 300 -5.88 6.50 -15.23
CA VAL A 300 -4.91 5.44 -15.01
C VAL A 300 -5.29 4.67 -13.75
N VAL A 301 -5.43 3.36 -13.90
CA VAL A 301 -5.55 2.41 -12.79
C VAL A 301 -4.36 1.47 -12.92
N ASP A 302 -3.51 1.41 -11.89
CA ASP A 302 -2.24 0.69 -11.94
C ASP A 302 -1.88 0.13 -10.55
N ASP A 303 -1.31 -1.07 -10.52
CA ASP A 303 -1.01 -1.81 -9.28
C ASP A 303 0.26 -2.67 -9.34
#